data_AF-D5HNL2-F1
#
_entry.id   AF-D5HNL2-F1
#
_cell.length_a   1.000
_cell.length_b   1.000
_cell.length_c   1.000
_cell.angle_alpha   90.00
_cell.angle_beta   90.00
_cell.angle_gamma   90.00
#
_symmetry.space_group_name_H-M   'P 1'
#
loop_
_entity.id
_entity.type
_entity.pdbx_description
1 polymer ?
#
loop_
_entity_poly.entity_id
_entity_poly.type
_entity_poly.pdbx_seq_one_letter_code
_entity_poly.pdbx_strand_id
1 'polypeptide(L)' 'IYRSERHQSVKEAHPEAKNNDISKILGRQWQQEPEEVRDAYKKKSEDIKQEFMRVYPDYKYK' A
#
# COMPACT_ATOMS: atom_id res chain seq x y z
N ILE A 1 1.29 1.90 -2.26
CA ILE A 1 2.47 1.01 -2.29
C ILE A 1 2.04 -0.42 -2.01
N TYR A 2 1.75 -0.81 -0.75
CA TYR A 2 1.37 -2.19 -0.38
C TYR A 2 0.23 -2.78 -1.23
N ARG A 3 -0.91 -2.07 -1.33
CA ARG A 3 -2.05 -2.51 -2.15
C ARG A 3 -1.63 -2.73 -3.59
N SER A 4 -0.93 -1.77 -4.20
CA SER A 4 -0.53 -1.83 -5.62
C SER A 4 0.36 -3.04 -5.90
N GLU A 5 1.30 -3.34 -5.02
CA GLU A 5 2.20 -4.49 -5.16
C GLU A 5 1.46 -5.83 -5.00
N ARG A 6 0.58 -5.95 -3.99
CA ARG A 6 -0.11 -7.20 -3.68
C ARG A 6 -1.39 -7.43 -4.49
N HIS A 7 -1.94 -6.40 -5.14
CA HIS A 7 -3.20 -6.50 -5.89
C HIS A 7 -3.09 -7.51 -7.03
N GLN A 8 -2.00 -7.47 -7.79
CA GLN A 8 -1.78 -8.40 -8.90
C GLN A 8 -1.76 -9.85 -8.39
N SER A 9 -0.98 -10.14 -7.34
CA SER A 9 -0.91 -11.48 -6.76
C SER A 9 -2.26 -11.98 -6.25
N VAL A 10 -3.06 -11.12 -5.62
CA VAL A 10 -4.40 -11.50 -5.16
C VAL A 10 -5.36 -11.70 -6.34
N LYS A 11 -5.23 -10.91 -7.42
CA LYS A 11 -6.01 -11.10 -8.65
C LYS A 11 -5.63 -12.38 -9.37
N GLU A 12 -4.37 -12.76 -9.37
CA GLU A 12 -3.89 -14.03 -9.94
C GLU A 12 -4.34 -15.23 -9.12
N ALA A 13 -4.32 -15.14 -7.79
CA ALA A 13 -4.86 -16.17 -6.90
C ALA A 13 -6.39 -16.28 -6.96
N HIS A 14 -7.07 -15.16 -7.25
CA HIS A 14 -8.52 -15.08 -7.33
C HIS A 14 -8.95 -14.33 -8.62
N PRO A 15 -8.83 -14.96 -9.80
CA PRO A 15 -9.14 -14.31 -11.08
C PRO A 15 -10.60 -13.87 -11.18
N GLU A 16 -11.51 -14.60 -10.54
CA GLU A 16 -12.94 -14.32 -10.48
C GLU A 16 -13.30 -13.22 -9.45
N ALA A 17 -12.38 -12.88 -8.53
CA ALA A 17 -12.67 -11.92 -7.47
C ALA A 17 -12.86 -10.51 -8.06
N LYS A 18 -13.91 -9.84 -7.58
CA LYS A 18 -14.16 -8.44 -7.90
C LYS A 18 -13.20 -7.56 -7.11
N ASN A 19 -12.97 -6.34 -7.60
CA ASN A 19 -12.09 -5.38 -6.93
C ASN A 19 -12.49 -5.09 -5.47
N ASN A 20 -13.80 -5.18 -5.15
CA ASN A 20 -14.30 -5.10 -3.79
C ASN A 20 -13.78 -6.24 -2.89
N ASP A 21 -13.82 -7.47 -3.39
CA ASP A 21 -13.35 -8.65 -2.65
C ASP A 21 -11.84 -8.62 -2.47
N ILE A 22 -11.10 -8.22 -3.52
CA ILE A 22 -9.65 -8.02 -3.44
C ILE A 22 -9.30 -6.97 -2.38
N SER A 23 -10.08 -5.89 -2.29
CA SER A 23 -9.84 -4.86 -1.28
C SER A 23 -10.09 -5.38 0.14
N LYS A 24 -11.11 -6.22 0.35
CA LYS A 24 -11.35 -6.90 1.63
C LYS A 24 -10.22 -7.88 1.98
N ILE A 25 -9.76 -8.67 1.02
CA ILE A 25 -8.66 -9.64 1.21
C ILE A 25 -7.37 -8.91 1.57
N LEU A 26 -7.00 -7.87 0.82
CA LEU A 26 -5.80 -7.08 1.08
C LEU A 26 -5.85 -6.37 2.43
N GLY A 27 -7.02 -5.87 2.85
CA GLY A 27 -7.20 -5.28 4.16
C GLY A 27 -6.97 -6.28 5.30
N ARG A 28 -7.48 -7.51 5.16
CA ARG A 28 -7.23 -8.59 6.13
C ARG A 28 -5.77 -9.04 6.13
N GLN A 29 -5.18 -9.22 4.95
CA GLN A 29 -3.76 -9.56 4.83
C GLN A 29 -2.91 -8.51 5.54
N TRP A 30 -3.12 -7.23 5.26
CA TRP A 30 -2.40 -6.15 5.92
C TRP A 30 -2.49 -6.19 7.46
N GLN A 31 -3.67 -6.50 8.01
CA GLN A 31 -3.85 -6.65 9.46
C GLN A 31 -3.11 -7.86 10.03
N GLN A 32 -2.92 -8.91 9.23
CA GLN A 32 -2.24 -10.15 9.61
C GLN A 32 -0.73 -10.14 9.32
N GLU A 33 -0.25 -9.18 8.52
CA GLU A 33 1.18 -9.04 8.23
C GLU A 33 1.97 -8.70 9.52
N PRO A 34 3.19 -9.24 9.66
CA PRO A 34 4.05 -8.96 10.79
C PRO A 34 4.35 -7.46 10.88
N GLU A 35 4.61 -6.99 12.10
CA GLU A 35 4.92 -5.59 12.37
C GLU A 35 6.11 -5.09 11.56
N GLU A 36 7.15 -5.91 11.40
CA GLU A 36 8.35 -5.60 10.60
C GLU A 36 8.02 -5.22 9.15
N VAL A 37 7.09 -5.96 8.53
CA VAL A 37 6.64 -5.67 7.16
C VAL A 37 5.84 -4.37 7.15
N ARG A 38 4.93 -4.19 8.11
CA ARG A 38 4.13 -2.98 8.21
C ARG A 38 4.99 -1.73 8.39
N ASP A 39 6.02 -1.83 9.23
CA ASP A 39 7.00 -0.75 9.46
C ASP A 39 7.87 -0.49 8.23
N ALA A 40 8.30 -1.52 7.50
CA ALA A 40 9.02 -1.34 6.25
C ALA A 40 8.19 -0.53 5.24
N TYR A 41 6.89 -0.84 5.09
CA TYR A 41 6.00 -0.07 4.21
C TYR A 41 5.72 1.34 4.73
N LYS A 42 5.61 1.51 6.04
CA LYS A 42 5.47 2.83 6.67
C LYS A 42 6.69 3.71 6.41
N LYS A 43 7.90 3.15 6.57
CA LYS A 43 9.16 3.83 6.26
C LYS A 43 9.23 4.22 4.78
N LYS A 44 8.96 3.29 3.86
CA LYS A 44 8.89 3.60 2.42
C LYS A 44 7.92 4.75 2.12
N SER A 45 6.75 4.76 2.78
CA SER A 45 5.78 5.83 2.60
C SER A 45 6.27 7.18 3.12
N GLU A 46 7.00 7.20 4.24
CA GLU A 46 7.60 8.43 4.76
C GLU A 46 8.74 8.91 3.87
N ASP A 47 9.60 8.02 3.38
CA ASP A 47 10.70 8.36 2.46
C ASP A 47 10.14 9.02 1.19
N ILE A 48 9.09 8.45 0.59
CA ILE A 48 8.41 9.03 -0.58
C ILE A 48 7.79 10.39 -0.25
N LYS A 49 7.18 10.54 0.92
CA LYS A 49 6.60 11.81 1.36
C LYS A 49 7.68 12.87 1.58
N GLN A 50 8.81 12.51 2.17
CA GLN A 50 9.94 13.42 2.38
C GLN A 50 10.55 13.85 1.04
N GLU A 51 10.78 12.91 0.14
CA GLU A 51 11.27 13.21 -1.21
C GLU A 51 10.29 14.12 -1.95
N PHE A 52 9.00 13.83 -1.88
CA PHE A 52 7.95 14.66 -2.47
C PHE A 52 7.97 16.08 -1.89
N MET A 53 8.05 16.25 -0.57
CA MET A 53 8.15 17.58 0.06
C MET A 53 9.45 18.31 -0.32
N ARG A 54 10.55 17.58 -0.54
CA ARG A 54 11.81 18.16 -0.99
C ARG A 54 11.72 18.67 -2.43
N VAL A 55 11.08 17.90 -3.30
CA VAL A 55 10.90 18.26 -4.72
C VAL A 55 9.83 19.34 -4.89
N TYR A 56 8.80 19.34 -4.03
CA TYR A 56 7.70 20.29 -4.05
C TYR A 56 7.58 21.04 -2.71
N PRO A 57 8.53 21.94 -2.41
CA PRO A 57 8.56 22.65 -1.13
C PRO A 57 7.33 23.54 -0.89
N ASP A 58 6.69 24.03 -1.96
CA ASP A 58 5.47 24.83 -1.91
C ASP A 58 4.18 24.01 -1.89
N TYR A 59 4.27 22.67 -1.89
CA TYR A 59 3.09 21.82 -1.86
C TYR A 59 2.42 21.85 -0.49
N LYS A 60 1.24 22.45 -0.42
CA LYS A 60 0.30 22.31 0.71
C LYS A 60 -0.93 21.55 0.26
N TYR A 61 -1.18 20.42 0.91
CA TYR A 61 -2.46 19.73 0.83
C TYR A 61 -3.55 20.66 1.39
N LYS A 62 -4.57 20.98 0.58
CA LYS A 62 -5.73 21.81 0.96
C LYS A 62 -6.93 20.92 1.29
#